data_AF-A0A8B6X623-F1
#
_entry.id   AF-A0A8B6X623-F1
#
_cell.length_a   1.000
_cell.length_b   1.000
_cell.length_c   1.000
_cell.angle_alpha   90.00
_cell.angle_beta   90.00
_cell.angle_gamma   90.00
#
_symmetry.space_group_name_H-M   'P 1'
#
loop_
_entity.id
_entity.type
_entity.pdbx_description
1 polymer ?
#
loop_
_entity_poly.entity_id
_entity_poly.type
_entity_poly.pdbx_seq_one_letter_code
_entity_poly.pdbx_strand_id
1 'polypeptide(L)'
;MANFPEFTPADRAADIALLGRLQERLLARVSELLDGTRDVALIDYPNNSNVGDSLIWLGALQLVRRLGLRVHYISDCHNTDFERLRRLACKHRLALLLNGGGNFGSLWLHHQLFRLKVFESFPDNTIIQLPVSTHFDDLDGELARRTRDVLARRPNVHLLVRDQPSVEQFQRHFGVSASLVPDLAFMIGALERKPARHPVIALLRSDKEKRIGQTLSVGPEVPVVDWLEEGLQERFWQRLISSGGKSLEAFDGNHRVLGWLWEQLSRARLRRGIALLSRGESVVTDRLHAHVLSVLLGIPNSIGDNSTGKVHALFDAWTGECRCARWRGAAPAAVSSPIDPTMTPTTVLNSQT
;
A
#
# COMPACT_ATOMS: atom_id res chain seq x y z
N MET A 1 10.96 27.88 -13.10
CA MET A 1 10.34 26.65 -13.65
C MET A 1 11.37 25.54 -13.57
N ALA A 2 11.01 24.37 -13.02
CA ALA A 2 11.95 23.26 -12.93
C ALA A 2 12.23 22.73 -14.35
N ASN A 3 13.41 23.03 -14.90
CA ASN A 3 13.87 22.37 -16.12
C ASN A 3 14.04 20.88 -15.82
N PHE A 4 13.06 20.07 -16.21
CA PHE A 4 13.30 18.66 -16.42
C PHE A 4 14.16 18.58 -17.71
N PRO A 5 15.29 17.84 -17.71
CA PRO A 5 15.94 17.48 -18.95
C PRO A 5 14.93 16.72 -19.79
N GLU A 6 15.17 16.73 -21.09
CA GLU A 6 14.32 16.03 -22.04
C GLU A 6 14.18 14.55 -21.61
N PHE A 7 12.95 14.14 -21.28
CA PHE A 7 12.64 12.78 -20.89
C PHE A 7 12.48 11.95 -22.17
N THR A 8 13.47 11.11 -22.45
CA THR A 8 13.58 10.42 -23.73
C THR A 8 12.85 9.07 -23.73
N PRO A 9 12.58 8.47 -24.90
CA PRO A 9 12.11 7.09 -24.98
C PRO A 9 13.04 6.08 -24.30
N ALA A 10 14.36 6.33 -24.30
CA ALA A 10 15.34 5.48 -23.61
C ALA A 10 15.20 5.55 -22.08
N ASP A 11 14.96 6.76 -21.55
CA ASP A 11 14.67 6.96 -20.12
C ASP A 11 13.39 6.21 -19.73
N ARG A 12 12.35 6.29 -20.57
CA ARG A 12 11.12 5.54 -20.34
C ARG A 12 11.35 4.02 -20.36
N ALA A 13 12.17 3.51 -21.27
CA ALA A 13 12.49 2.08 -21.30
C ALA A 13 13.23 1.61 -20.04
N ALA A 14 14.16 2.44 -19.52
CA ALA A 14 14.86 2.15 -18.27
C ALA A 14 13.91 2.10 -17.06
N ASP A 15 12.97 3.05 -16.98
CA ASP A 15 11.94 3.06 -15.93
C ASP A 15 11.02 1.84 -16.01
N ILE A 16 10.64 1.41 -17.22
CA ILE A 16 9.86 0.18 -17.42
C ILE A 16 10.63 -1.06 -16.98
N ALA A 17 11.94 -1.12 -17.25
CA ALA A 17 12.79 -2.23 -16.81
C ALA A 17 12.90 -2.30 -15.28
N LEU A 18 12.99 -1.15 -14.59
CA LEU A 18 12.90 -1.10 -13.13
C LEU A 18 11.54 -1.64 -12.64
N LEU A 19 10.43 -1.18 -13.22
CA LEU A 19 9.10 -1.67 -12.85
C LEU A 19 9.01 -3.20 -12.95
N GLY A 20 9.60 -3.80 -14.00
CA GLY A 20 9.72 -5.25 -14.13
C GLY A 20 10.45 -5.91 -12.95
N ARG A 21 11.61 -5.37 -12.54
CA ARG A 21 12.36 -5.88 -11.37
C ARG A 21 11.58 -5.75 -10.07
N LEU A 22 10.85 -4.65 -9.87
CA LEU A 22 10.01 -4.46 -8.69
C LEU A 22 8.87 -5.50 -8.64
N GLN A 23 8.26 -5.80 -9.78
CA GLN A 23 7.23 -6.84 -9.88
C GLN A 23 7.80 -8.22 -9.58
N GLU A 24 8.97 -8.56 -10.14
CA GLU A 24 9.63 -9.85 -9.89
C GLU A 24 9.96 -10.03 -8.41
N ARG A 25 10.45 -8.98 -7.72
CA ARG A 25 10.73 -9.03 -6.28
C ARG A 25 9.46 -9.30 -5.45
N LEU A 26 8.33 -8.66 -5.80
CA LEU A 26 7.05 -8.92 -5.15
C LEU A 26 6.56 -10.35 -5.37
N LEU A 27 6.58 -10.80 -6.63
CA LEU A 27 6.16 -12.15 -7.01
C LEU A 27 7.00 -13.22 -6.34
N ALA A 28 8.33 -13.07 -6.36
CA ALA A 28 9.26 -14.01 -5.74
C ALA A 28 8.98 -14.11 -4.24
N ARG A 29 8.89 -12.96 -3.53
CA ARG A 29 8.69 -12.99 -2.09
C ARG A 29 7.35 -13.57 -1.67
N VAL A 30 6.25 -13.21 -2.34
CA VAL A 30 4.93 -13.77 -2.01
C VAL A 30 4.84 -15.24 -2.40
N SER A 31 5.43 -15.65 -3.52
CA SER A 31 5.48 -17.07 -3.93
C SER A 31 6.24 -17.93 -2.94
N GLU A 32 7.37 -17.44 -2.40
CA GLU A 32 8.15 -18.11 -1.36
C GLU A 32 7.31 -18.30 -0.10
N LEU A 33 6.66 -17.24 0.39
CA LEU A 33 5.83 -17.27 1.61
C LEU A 33 4.58 -18.14 1.48
N LEU A 34 4.02 -18.27 0.27
CA LEU A 34 2.90 -19.16 0.02
C LEU A 34 3.31 -20.64 0.09
N ASP A 35 4.60 -20.96 -0.11
CA ASP A 35 5.16 -22.31 -0.01
C ASP A 35 4.36 -23.35 -0.82
N GLY A 36 3.98 -22.99 -2.05
CA GLY A 36 3.16 -23.85 -2.92
C GLY A 36 1.64 -23.79 -2.68
N THR A 37 1.16 -23.02 -1.69
CA THR A 37 -0.27 -22.72 -1.52
C THR A 37 -0.81 -21.95 -2.72
N ARG A 38 -1.90 -22.44 -3.32
CA ARG A 38 -2.58 -21.79 -4.45
C ARG A 38 -3.95 -21.23 -4.07
N ASP A 39 -4.54 -21.69 -2.97
CA ASP A 39 -5.88 -21.31 -2.53
C ASP A 39 -5.77 -20.18 -1.51
N VAL A 40 -6.40 -19.04 -1.80
CA VAL A 40 -6.26 -17.83 -0.98
C VAL A 40 -7.59 -17.15 -0.66
N ALA A 41 -7.61 -16.43 0.45
CA ALA A 41 -8.56 -15.37 0.70
C ALA A 41 -7.86 -14.02 0.55
N LEU A 42 -8.45 -13.08 -0.20
CA LEU A 42 -7.94 -11.73 -0.35
C LEU A 42 -8.86 -10.77 0.41
N ILE A 43 -8.42 -10.28 1.56
CA ILE A 43 -9.28 -9.53 2.49
C ILE A 43 -8.73 -8.13 2.74
N ASP A 44 -9.51 -7.31 3.45
CA ASP A 44 -9.19 -5.91 3.76
C ASP A 44 -9.26 -4.96 2.54
N TYR A 45 -10.23 -5.16 1.65
CA TYR A 45 -10.49 -4.22 0.54
C TYR A 45 -10.62 -2.77 1.05
N PRO A 46 -9.89 -1.80 0.46
CA PRO A 46 -9.88 -0.43 0.94
C PRO A 46 -11.08 0.35 0.40
N ASN A 47 -12.19 0.28 1.14
CA ASN A 47 -13.45 0.88 0.75
C ASN A 47 -13.51 2.40 1.02
N ASN A 48 -12.68 3.17 0.34
CA ASN A 48 -12.62 4.64 0.44
C ASN A 48 -12.41 5.28 -0.96
N SER A 49 -12.54 6.60 -1.11
CA SER A 49 -12.42 7.28 -2.41
C SER A 49 -10.99 7.51 -2.91
N ASN A 50 -9.97 7.17 -2.13
CA ASN A 50 -8.57 7.42 -2.44
C ASN A 50 -8.13 6.58 -3.65
N VAL A 51 -7.63 7.26 -4.68
CA VAL A 51 -7.10 6.61 -5.88
C VAL A 51 -5.91 5.72 -5.52
N GLY A 52 -5.05 6.14 -4.60
CA GLY A 52 -3.86 5.38 -4.19
C GLY A 52 -4.21 4.01 -3.63
N ASP A 53 -5.21 3.91 -2.75
CA ASP A 53 -5.62 2.62 -2.20
C ASP A 53 -6.26 1.71 -3.26
N SER A 54 -6.91 2.31 -4.27
CA SER A 54 -7.38 1.57 -5.45
C SER A 54 -6.21 1.05 -6.31
N LEU A 55 -5.09 1.77 -6.39
CA LEU A 55 -3.88 1.26 -7.08
C LEU A 55 -3.31 0.04 -6.36
N ILE A 56 -3.20 0.10 -5.03
CA ILE A 56 -2.74 -1.01 -4.19
C ILE A 56 -3.61 -2.24 -4.43
N TRP A 57 -4.95 -2.06 -4.38
CA TRP A 57 -5.89 -3.16 -4.60
C TRP A 57 -5.75 -3.79 -5.99
N LEU A 58 -5.68 -2.96 -7.04
CA LEU A 58 -5.46 -3.45 -8.41
C LEU A 58 -4.11 -4.17 -8.53
N GLY A 59 -3.08 -3.70 -7.82
CA GLY A 59 -1.80 -4.36 -7.70
C GLY A 59 -1.89 -5.74 -7.04
N ALA A 60 -2.64 -5.87 -5.95
CA ALA A 60 -2.91 -7.15 -5.29
C ALA A 60 -3.64 -8.13 -6.23
N LEU A 61 -4.62 -7.66 -6.99
CA LEU A 61 -5.30 -8.48 -8.00
C LEU A 61 -4.37 -8.93 -9.13
N GLN A 62 -3.43 -8.07 -9.57
CA GLN A 62 -2.41 -8.46 -10.55
C GLN A 62 -1.44 -9.51 -9.98
N LEU A 63 -1.02 -9.36 -8.72
CA LEU A 63 -0.18 -10.35 -8.04
C LEU A 63 -0.87 -11.72 -7.98
N VAL A 64 -2.13 -11.76 -7.54
CA VAL A 64 -2.95 -12.98 -7.50
C VAL A 64 -3.02 -13.65 -8.87
N ARG A 65 -3.30 -12.87 -9.93
CA ARG A 65 -3.38 -13.37 -11.31
C ARG A 65 -2.05 -13.92 -11.80
N ARG A 66 -0.96 -13.19 -11.59
CA ARG A 66 0.38 -13.57 -12.06
C ARG A 66 0.96 -14.79 -11.35
N LEU A 67 0.60 -15.02 -10.10
CA LEU A 67 0.94 -16.24 -9.36
C LEU A 67 -0.04 -17.40 -9.63
N GLY A 68 -1.13 -17.16 -10.37
CA GLY A 68 -2.15 -18.16 -10.66
C GLY A 68 -2.86 -18.66 -9.39
N LEU A 69 -3.15 -17.75 -8.46
CA LEU A 69 -3.83 -18.06 -7.20
C LEU A 69 -5.34 -18.13 -7.41
N ARG A 70 -5.99 -19.04 -6.68
CA ARG A 70 -7.44 -19.21 -6.64
C ARG A 70 -8.01 -18.48 -5.43
N VAL A 71 -8.72 -17.38 -5.68
CA VAL A 71 -9.39 -16.61 -4.63
C VAL A 71 -10.72 -17.26 -4.27
N HIS A 72 -10.82 -17.82 -3.07
CA HIS A 72 -12.05 -18.44 -2.55
C HIS A 72 -12.94 -17.48 -1.78
N TYR A 73 -12.35 -16.41 -1.24
CA TYR A 73 -13.05 -15.46 -0.41
C TYR A 73 -12.45 -14.06 -0.58
N ILE A 74 -13.31 -13.05 -0.62
CA ILE A 74 -12.90 -11.65 -0.74
C ILE A 74 -13.77 -10.79 0.18
N SER A 75 -13.20 -9.80 0.85
CA SER A 75 -13.97 -8.95 1.78
C SER A 75 -13.26 -7.64 2.09
N ASP A 76 -14.02 -6.70 2.64
CA ASP A 76 -13.47 -5.58 3.41
C ASP A 76 -13.48 -5.90 4.91
N CYS A 77 -12.97 -4.97 5.73
CA CYS A 77 -12.90 -5.14 7.17
C CYS A 77 -14.28 -5.14 7.87
N HIS A 78 -15.36 -4.72 7.18
CA HIS A 78 -16.70 -4.60 7.74
C HIS A 78 -17.61 -5.79 7.40
N ASN A 79 -17.41 -6.43 6.25
CA ASN A 79 -18.27 -7.53 5.80
C ASN A 79 -17.60 -8.91 5.82
N THR A 80 -16.51 -9.07 6.57
CA THR A 80 -15.86 -10.39 6.69
C THR A 80 -16.68 -11.35 7.57
N ASP A 81 -17.19 -12.42 6.96
CA ASP A 81 -17.76 -13.60 7.65
C ASP A 81 -16.63 -14.55 8.10
N PHE A 82 -16.28 -14.47 9.38
CA PHE A 82 -15.23 -15.30 9.98
C PHE A 82 -15.60 -16.79 10.05
N GLU A 83 -16.88 -17.14 10.17
CA GLU A 83 -17.29 -18.55 10.22
C GLU A 83 -17.13 -19.20 8.85
N ARG A 84 -17.55 -18.49 7.81
CA ARG A 84 -17.34 -18.94 6.43
C ARG A 84 -15.87 -19.03 6.07
N LEU A 85 -15.08 -18.02 6.44
CA LEU A 85 -13.64 -18.04 6.22
C LEU A 85 -12.98 -19.22 6.95
N ARG A 86 -13.39 -19.56 8.18
CA ARG A 86 -12.96 -20.77 8.90
C ARG A 86 -13.36 -22.06 8.17
N ARG A 87 -14.60 -22.17 7.68
CA ARG A 87 -15.04 -23.34 6.88
C ARG A 87 -14.18 -23.53 5.63
N LEU A 88 -13.83 -22.44 4.94
CA LEU A 88 -12.93 -22.47 3.79
C LEU A 88 -11.50 -22.85 4.19
N ALA A 89 -11.00 -22.32 5.30
CA ALA A 89 -9.68 -22.65 5.85
C ALA A 89 -9.55 -24.11 6.30
N CYS A 90 -10.64 -24.76 6.73
CA CYS A 90 -10.64 -26.20 7.01
C CYS A 90 -10.72 -27.05 5.72
N LYS A 91 -11.39 -26.55 4.68
CA LYS A 91 -11.60 -27.27 3.41
C LYS A 91 -10.38 -27.24 2.49
N HIS A 92 -9.60 -26.16 2.56
CA HIS A 92 -8.46 -25.90 1.69
C HIS A 92 -7.23 -25.61 2.55
N ARG A 93 -6.01 -25.86 2.04
CA ARG A 93 -4.81 -25.26 2.62
C ARG A 93 -4.80 -23.76 2.28
N LEU A 94 -5.63 -22.98 2.97
CA LEU A 94 -5.94 -21.60 2.64
C LEU A 94 -4.87 -20.66 3.22
N ALA A 95 -4.31 -19.79 2.39
CA ALA A 95 -3.53 -18.64 2.84
C ALA A 95 -4.38 -17.37 2.85
N LEU A 96 -4.18 -16.51 3.85
CA LEU A 96 -4.91 -15.25 3.99
C LEU A 96 -4.00 -14.11 3.57
N LEU A 97 -4.39 -13.38 2.53
CA LEU A 97 -3.70 -12.19 2.06
C LEU A 97 -4.48 -10.95 2.52
N LEU A 98 -3.89 -10.16 3.41
CA LEU A 98 -4.47 -8.88 3.83
C LEU A 98 -3.93 -7.78 2.93
N ASN A 99 -4.81 -6.93 2.40
CA ASN A 99 -4.41 -5.83 1.53
C ASN A 99 -3.36 -4.90 2.18
N GLY A 100 -2.54 -4.27 1.34
CA GLY A 100 -1.46 -3.38 1.76
C GLY A 100 -1.89 -1.94 2.00
N GLY A 101 -0.91 -1.06 2.16
CA GLY A 101 -1.09 0.40 2.23
C GLY A 101 -0.66 1.06 3.53
N GLY A 102 -1.09 2.30 3.74
CA GLY A 102 -0.69 3.12 4.89
C GLY A 102 -1.56 2.91 6.14
N ASN A 103 -2.02 1.68 6.40
CA ASN A 103 -3.09 1.38 7.39
C ASN A 103 -2.66 0.49 8.56
N PHE A 104 -1.37 0.31 8.81
CA PHE A 104 -0.87 -0.47 9.95
C PHE A 104 -0.59 0.44 11.15
N GLY A 105 -1.52 0.48 12.10
CA GLY A 105 -1.39 1.20 13.39
C GLY A 105 -2.55 2.16 13.68
N SER A 106 -2.29 3.24 14.41
CA SER A 106 -3.31 4.08 15.07
C SER A 106 -4.16 4.92 14.12
N LEU A 107 -3.62 5.31 12.96
CA LEU A 107 -4.29 6.23 12.03
C LEU A 107 -5.60 5.64 11.46
N TRP A 108 -5.63 4.33 11.25
CA TRP A 108 -6.75 3.61 10.65
C TRP A 108 -7.18 2.45 11.54
N LEU A 109 -7.67 2.80 12.74
CA LEU A 109 -7.92 1.85 13.83
C LEU A 109 -8.80 0.65 13.45
N HIS A 110 -9.84 0.84 12.64
CA HIS A 110 -10.73 -0.27 12.24
C HIS A 110 -9.99 -1.33 11.40
N HIS A 111 -9.11 -0.93 10.48
CA HIS A 111 -8.24 -1.84 9.74
C HIS A 111 -7.27 -2.57 10.68
N GLN A 112 -6.68 -1.87 11.65
CA GLN A 112 -5.76 -2.49 12.61
C GLN A 112 -6.48 -3.50 13.52
N LEU A 113 -7.66 -3.18 14.03
CA LEU A 113 -8.44 -4.10 14.86
C LEU A 113 -8.92 -5.32 14.08
N PHE A 114 -9.36 -5.13 12.83
CA PHE A 114 -9.71 -6.23 11.92
C PHE A 114 -8.52 -7.15 11.69
N ARG A 115 -7.34 -6.59 11.39
CA ARG A 115 -6.09 -7.32 11.19
C ARG A 115 -5.71 -8.17 12.41
N LEU A 116 -5.71 -7.58 13.61
CA LEU A 116 -5.42 -8.33 14.84
C LEU A 116 -6.41 -9.48 15.04
N LYS A 117 -7.70 -9.25 14.78
CA LYS A 117 -8.72 -10.30 14.85
C LYS A 117 -8.45 -11.44 13.86
N VAL A 118 -7.98 -11.15 12.64
CA VAL A 118 -7.56 -12.18 11.67
C VAL A 118 -6.36 -12.96 12.19
N PHE A 119 -5.31 -12.29 12.68
CA PHE A 119 -4.12 -12.95 13.23
C PHE A 119 -4.49 -13.86 14.41
N GLU A 120 -5.39 -13.42 15.29
CA GLU A 120 -5.85 -14.19 16.44
C GLU A 120 -6.70 -15.41 16.01
N SER A 121 -7.53 -15.26 14.97
CA SER A 121 -8.55 -16.25 14.56
C SER A 121 -8.03 -17.41 13.70
N PHE A 122 -6.85 -17.27 13.08
CA PHE A 122 -6.32 -18.26 12.13
C PHE A 122 -4.85 -18.61 12.47
N PRO A 123 -4.60 -19.28 13.61
CA PRO A 123 -3.23 -19.58 14.07
C PRO A 123 -2.49 -20.59 13.19
N ASP A 124 -3.22 -21.44 12.46
CA ASP A 124 -2.63 -22.55 11.69
C ASP A 124 -2.53 -22.25 10.18
N ASN A 125 -3.10 -21.14 9.72
CA ASN A 125 -3.06 -20.74 8.32
C ASN A 125 -1.89 -19.79 8.06
N THR A 126 -1.25 -19.89 6.89
CA THR A 126 -0.32 -18.87 6.43
C THR A 126 -1.06 -17.54 6.26
N ILE A 127 -0.61 -16.50 6.96
CA ILE A 127 -1.15 -15.15 6.83
C ILE A 127 -0.06 -14.26 6.27
N ILE A 128 -0.33 -13.59 5.15
CA ILE A 128 0.59 -12.63 4.55
C ILE A 128 -0.07 -11.25 4.61
N GLN A 129 0.48 -10.38 5.46
CA GLN A 129 0.18 -8.96 5.37
C GLN A 129 0.95 -8.43 4.16
N LEU A 130 0.22 -8.08 3.10
CA LEU A 130 0.81 -7.47 1.91
C LEU A 130 1.43 -6.09 2.24
N PRO A 131 2.33 -5.55 1.41
CA PRO A 131 3.18 -4.41 1.76
C PRO A 131 2.44 -3.24 2.43
N VAL A 132 2.81 -2.94 3.68
CA VAL A 132 2.26 -1.82 4.47
C VAL A 132 3.33 -0.82 4.89
N SER A 133 2.87 0.40 5.23
CA SER A 133 3.62 1.35 6.05
C SER A 133 3.03 1.41 7.45
N THR A 134 3.87 1.47 8.47
CA THR A 134 3.44 1.58 9.87
C THR A 134 3.25 3.03 10.32
N HIS A 135 2.31 3.27 11.24
CA HIS A 135 2.17 4.53 11.96
C HIS A 135 1.45 4.30 13.30
N PHE A 136 2.12 4.58 14.40
CA PHE A 136 1.51 4.56 15.74
C PHE A 136 1.73 5.94 16.37
N ASP A 137 0.67 6.55 16.87
CA ASP A 137 0.78 7.83 17.59
C ASP A 137 1.49 7.66 18.94
N ASP A 138 1.37 6.48 19.53
CA ASP A 138 2.03 6.07 20.77
C ASP A 138 2.51 4.62 20.62
N LEU A 139 3.82 4.43 20.62
CA LEU A 139 4.49 3.14 20.47
C LEU A 139 4.53 2.32 21.77
N ASP A 140 4.29 2.97 22.90
CA ASP A 140 4.18 2.31 24.22
C ASP A 140 2.71 2.13 24.64
N GLY A 141 1.79 2.73 23.90
CA GLY A 141 0.35 2.69 24.13
C GLY A 141 -0.28 1.31 23.92
N GLU A 142 -1.54 1.20 24.34
CA GLU A 142 -2.25 -0.09 24.41
C GLU A 142 -2.35 -0.81 23.05
N LEU A 143 -2.60 -0.08 21.96
CA LEU A 143 -2.68 -0.66 20.63
C LEU A 143 -1.36 -1.27 20.17
N ALA A 144 -0.23 -0.60 20.45
CA ALA A 144 1.10 -1.08 20.10
C ALA A 144 1.47 -2.31 20.94
N ARG A 145 1.22 -2.28 22.26
CA ARG A 145 1.43 -3.44 23.14
C ARG A 145 0.61 -4.65 22.69
N ARG A 146 -0.69 -4.47 22.45
CA ARG A 146 -1.53 -5.56 21.92
C ARG A 146 -1.01 -6.09 20.59
N THR A 147 -0.57 -5.21 19.69
CA THR A 147 -0.02 -5.62 18.38
C THR A 147 1.24 -6.48 18.56
N ARG A 148 2.17 -6.05 19.43
CA ARG A 148 3.37 -6.82 19.79
C ARG A 148 3.01 -8.20 20.34
N ASP A 149 2.09 -8.26 21.29
CA ASP A 149 1.73 -9.50 21.98
C ASP A 149 1.05 -10.50 21.05
N VAL A 150 0.22 -10.02 20.12
CA VAL A 150 -0.39 -10.86 19.07
C VAL A 150 0.67 -11.39 18.11
N LEU A 151 1.55 -10.53 17.59
CA LEU A 151 2.59 -10.92 16.64
C LEU A 151 3.57 -11.93 17.24
N ALA A 152 3.96 -11.76 18.49
CA ALA A 152 4.86 -12.68 19.20
C ALA A 152 4.31 -14.11 19.30
N ARG A 153 2.98 -14.29 19.25
CA ARG A 153 2.29 -15.59 19.37
C ARG A 153 1.87 -16.16 18.02
N ARG A 154 2.26 -15.53 16.91
CA ARG A 154 1.76 -15.83 15.56
C ARG A 154 2.91 -15.92 14.54
N PRO A 155 3.74 -16.97 14.62
CA PRO A 155 4.84 -17.18 13.66
C PRO A 155 4.36 -17.45 12.23
N ASN A 156 3.08 -17.79 12.07
CA ASN A 156 2.39 -17.98 10.78
C ASN A 156 2.04 -16.65 10.08
N VAL A 157 2.28 -15.50 10.72
CA VAL A 157 2.07 -14.16 10.14
C VAL A 157 3.36 -13.66 9.53
N HIS A 158 3.33 -13.44 8.21
CA HIS A 158 4.41 -12.86 7.45
C HIS A 158 4.11 -11.40 7.13
N LEU A 159 4.99 -10.51 7.59
CA LEU A 159 4.84 -9.07 7.44
C LEU A 159 5.66 -8.59 6.24
N LEU A 160 4.98 -8.02 5.25
CA LEU A 160 5.61 -7.29 4.15
C LEU A 160 5.47 -5.79 4.39
N VAL A 161 6.58 -5.07 4.23
CA VAL A 161 6.62 -3.61 4.37
C VAL A 161 7.23 -2.97 3.15
N ARG A 162 6.78 -1.75 2.84
CA ARG A 162 7.17 -1.02 1.63
C ARG A 162 8.18 0.11 1.85
N ASP A 163 8.64 0.30 3.08
CA ASP A 163 9.60 1.34 3.42
C ASP A 163 10.49 0.92 4.60
N GLN A 164 11.72 1.45 4.61
CA GLN A 164 12.75 1.11 5.61
C GLN A 164 12.36 1.51 7.05
N PRO A 165 11.74 2.68 7.32
CA PRO A 165 11.28 3.02 8.66
C PRO A 165 10.32 1.98 9.25
N SER A 166 9.43 1.40 8.42
CA SER A 166 8.53 0.34 8.87
C SER A 166 9.26 -0.96 9.24
N VAL A 167 10.35 -1.32 8.52
CA VAL A 167 11.21 -2.47 8.89
C VAL A 167 11.78 -2.26 10.29
N GLU A 168 12.37 -1.09 10.53
CA GLU A 168 12.99 -0.75 11.80
C GLU A 168 11.97 -0.72 12.94
N GLN A 169 10.76 -0.23 12.67
CA GLN A 169 9.69 -0.22 13.65
C GLN A 169 9.26 -1.64 14.07
N PHE A 170 9.10 -2.56 13.11
CA PHE A 170 8.82 -3.97 13.41
C PHE A 170 9.91 -4.63 14.23
N GLN A 171 11.17 -4.42 13.85
CA GLN A 171 12.28 -5.03 14.54
C GLN A 171 12.46 -4.47 15.96
N ARG A 172 12.44 -3.14 16.13
CA ARG A 172 12.71 -2.49 17.42
C ARG A 172 11.54 -2.55 18.40
N HIS A 173 10.31 -2.31 17.94
CA HIS A 173 9.15 -2.14 18.84
C HIS A 173 8.26 -3.37 18.94
N PHE A 174 8.19 -4.17 17.86
CA PHE A 174 7.35 -5.36 17.82
C PHE A 174 8.13 -6.67 17.97
N GLY A 175 9.47 -6.61 17.96
CA GLY A 175 10.34 -7.77 18.16
C GLY A 175 10.21 -8.85 17.06
N VAL A 176 9.70 -8.47 15.89
CA VAL A 176 9.47 -9.39 14.76
C VAL A 176 10.11 -8.86 13.49
N SER A 177 10.50 -9.79 12.61
CA SER A 177 11.07 -9.44 11.31
C SER A 177 9.97 -9.10 10.30
N ALA A 178 10.19 -8.06 9.50
CA ALA A 178 9.35 -7.72 8.36
C ALA A 178 10.21 -7.70 7.08
N SER A 179 9.65 -8.20 5.97
CA SER A 179 10.38 -8.25 4.69
C SER A 179 10.16 -6.97 3.91
N LEU A 180 11.23 -6.27 3.56
CA LEU A 180 11.19 -5.09 2.71
C LEU A 180 10.96 -5.47 1.25
N VAL A 181 9.82 -5.04 0.71
CA VAL A 181 9.39 -5.33 -0.66
C VAL A 181 8.72 -4.09 -1.30
N PRO A 182 8.68 -4.00 -2.65
CA PRO A 182 8.06 -2.87 -3.32
C PRO A 182 6.58 -2.67 -2.96
N ASP A 183 6.06 -1.46 -3.20
CA ASP A 183 4.62 -1.21 -3.09
C ASP A 183 3.80 -2.04 -4.08
N LEU A 184 2.63 -2.54 -3.66
CA LEU A 184 1.75 -3.34 -4.51
C LEU A 184 1.33 -2.65 -5.80
N ALA A 185 1.18 -1.32 -5.81
CA ALA A 185 0.77 -0.59 -7.00
C ALA A 185 1.75 -0.78 -8.18
N PHE A 186 3.02 -1.12 -7.93
CA PHE A 186 3.97 -1.45 -8.99
C PHE A 186 3.59 -2.73 -9.77
N MET A 187 2.78 -3.62 -9.20
CA MET A 187 2.22 -4.79 -9.91
C MET A 187 1.29 -4.41 -11.08
N ILE A 188 0.83 -3.16 -11.15
CA ILE A 188 0.08 -2.66 -12.32
C ILE A 188 0.98 -2.60 -13.56
N GLY A 189 2.25 -2.23 -13.38
CA GLY A 189 3.20 -2.05 -14.48
C GLY A 189 3.00 -0.75 -15.26
N ALA A 190 3.69 -0.65 -16.40
CA ALA A 190 3.65 0.54 -17.24
C ALA A 190 2.24 0.82 -17.76
N LEU A 191 1.81 2.07 -17.65
CA LEU A 191 0.52 2.56 -18.10
C LEU A 191 0.69 3.54 -19.27
N GLU A 192 -0.34 3.61 -20.10
CA GLU A 192 -0.44 4.60 -21.16
C GLU A 192 -0.87 5.96 -20.61
N ARG A 193 -0.14 6.98 -21.05
CA ARG A 193 -0.36 8.38 -20.68
C ARG A 193 -1.33 9.05 -21.67
N LYS A 194 -2.22 9.91 -21.18
CA LYS A 194 -3.06 10.77 -22.03
C LYS A 194 -2.34 12.07 -22.43
N PRO A 195 -2.75 12.76 -23.51
CA PRO A 195 -2.16 14.04 -23.89
C PRO A 195 -2.22 15.09 -22.78
N ALA A 196 -1.10 15.79 -22.58
CA ALA A 196 -1.01 16.90 -21.63
C ALA A 196 -1.76 18.14 -22.14
N ARG A 197 -2.13 19.00 -21.19
CA ARG A 197 -2.84 20.27 -21.44
C ARG A 197 -2.21 21.46 -20.69
N HIS A 198 -1.30 21.18 -19.76
CA HIS A 198 -0.65 22.15 -18.87
C HIS A 198 0.83 21.76 -18.76
N PRO A 199 1.78 22.71 -18.68
CA PRO A 199 3.19 22.38 -18.47
C PRO A 199 3.44 21.69 -17.12
N VAL A 200 2.76 22.13 -16.07
CA VAL A 200 2.88 21.60 -14.71
C VAL A 200 1.50 21.49 -14.09
N ILE A 201 1.26 20.43 -13.33
CA ILE A 201 0.14 20.34 -12.37
C ILE A 201 0.67 19.95 -11.00
N ALA A 202 -0.08 20.30 -9.95
CA ALA A 202 0.26 19.93 -8.59
C ALA A 202 -0.85 19.08 -7.98
N LEU A 203 -0.50 17.96 -7.35
CA LEU A 203 -1.43 17.19 -6.52
C LEU A 203 -0.86 17.15 -5.10
N LEU A 204 -1.34 18.06 -4.26
CA LEU A 204 -0.84 18.27 -2.90
C LEU A 204 -1.84 17.78 -1.85
N ARG A 205 -1.39 17.45 -0.64
CA ARG A 205 -2.27 17.01 0.46
C ARG A 205 -3.15 18.13 1.01
N SER A 206 -4.39 17.76 1.27
CA SER A 206 -5.48 18.57 1.82
C SER A 206 -6.18 17.90 3.02
N ASP A 207 -5.85 16.63 3.30
CA ASP A 207 -6.60 15.70 4.14
C ASP A 207 -5.95 15.43 5.52
N LYS A 208 -6.50 14.47 6.30
CA LYS A 208 -6.12 14.21 7.71
C LYS A 208 -4.63 13.90 7.95
N GLU A 209 -3.91 13.43 6.93
CA GLU A 209 -2.45 13.19 7.01
C GLU A 209 -1.63 14.47 6.79
N LYS A 210 -2.28 15.62 6.58
CA LYS A 210 -1.66 16.94 6.60
C LYS A 210 -1.30 17.30 8.04
N ARG A 211 -0.19 16.76 8.53
CA ARG A 211 0.52 17.32 9.69
C ARG A 211 1.52 18.39 9.21
N ILE A 212 1.78 19.33 10.09
CA ILE A 212 2.50 20.60 9.88
C ILE A 212 3.86 20.36 9.18
N GLY A 213 4.18 21.13 8.14
CA GLY A 213 5.49 21.07 7.46
C GLY A 213 5.46 20.76 5.95
N GLN A 214 4.48 21.29 5.20
CA GLN A 214 4.43 21.10 3.74
C GLN A 214 5.67 21.74 3.10
N THR A 215 6.53 20.91 2.51
CA THR A 215 7.83 21.36 1.96
C THR A 215 7.71 21.91 0.55
N LEU A 216 6.57 21.67 -0.12
CA LEU A 216 6.31 22.11 -1.49
C LEU A 216 5.26 23.22 -1.51
N SER A 217 5.62 24.32 -2.18
CA SER A 217 4.70 25.36 -2.62
C SER A 217 4.76 25.49 -4.14
N VAL A 218 3.65 25.85 -4.76
CA VAL A 218 3.55 26.10 -6.21
C VAL A 218 3.01 27.50 -6.46
N GLY A 219 3.42 28.11 -7.57
CA GLY A 219 2.93 29.43 -7.97
C GLY A 219 1.42 29.42 -8.26
N PRO A 220 0.74 30.58 -8.16
CA PRO A 220 -0.72 30.68 -8.30
C PRO A 220 -1.25 30.21 -9.67
N GLU A 221 -0.42 30.24 -10.71
CA GLU A 221 -0.71 29.77 -12.06
C GLU A 221 -0.71 28.24 -12.23
N VAL A 222 -0.21 27.47 -11.26
CA VAL A 222 -0.15 26.00 -11.34
C VAL A 222 -1.49 25.40 -10.90
N PRO A 223 -2.19 24.62 -11.75
CA PRO A 223 -3.42 23.95 -11.35
C PRO A 223 -3.17 22.96 -10.22
N VAL A 224 -3.76 23.22 -9.05
CA VAL A 224 -3.81 22.26 -7.94
C VAL A 224 -5.02 21.37 -8.11
N VAL A 225 -4.78 20.07 -8.25
CA VAL A 225 -5.82 19.05 -8.37
C VAL A 225 -5.96 18.28 -7.06
N ASP A 226 -7.16 17.82 -6.76
CA ASP A 226 -7.41 16.76 -5.78
C ASP A 226 -8.17 15.63 -6.48
N TRP A 227 -7.82 14.40 -6.14
CA TRP A 227 -8.41 13.20 -6.71
C TRP A 227 -9.31 12.45 -5.73
N LEU A 228 -9.63 13.05 -4.57
CA LEU A 228 -10.60 12.53 -3.60
C LEU A 228 -12.04 12.76 -4.05
N GLU A 229 -12.27 13.70 -4.96
CA GLU A 229 -13.59 14.00 -5.51
C GLU A 229 -14.02 12.96 -6.55
N GLU A 230 -15.11 12.26 -6.25
CA GLU A 230 -15.64 11.19 -7.10
C GLU A 230 -16.65 11.69 -8.12
N GLY A 231 -16.50 11.19 -9.35
CA GLY A 231 -17.39 11.47 -10.47
C GLY A 231 -18.66 10.61 -10.46
N LEU A 232 -19.48 10.79 -11.49
CA LEU A 232 -20.76 10.07 -11.64
C LEU A 232 -20.58 8.55 -11.75
N GLN A 233 -19.50 8.09 -12.38
CA GLN A 233 -19.26 6.66 -12.56
C GLN A 233 -18.93 5.96 -11.24
N GLU A 234 -18.08 6.55 -10.40
CA GLU A 234 -17.73 6.00 -9.09
C GLU A 234 -18.93 6.01 -8.15
N ARG A 235 -19.71 7.09 -8.16
CA ARG A 235 -20.97 7.18 -7.41
C ARG A 235 -21.97 6.12 -7.87
N PHE A 236 -22.05 5.83 -9.16
CA PHE A 236 -22.88 4.74 -9.70
C PHE A 236 -22.43 3.38 -9.15
N TRP A 237 -21.14 3.06 -9.23
CA TRP A 237 -20.61 1.80 -8.69
C TRP A 237 -20.83 1.68 -7.18
N GLN A 238 -20.61 2.75 -6.43
CA GLN A 238 -20.89 2.78 -4.99
C GLN A 238 -22.34 2.54 -4.65
N ARG A 239 -23.27 3.10 -5.43
CA ARG A 239 -24.70 2.84 -5.26
C ARG A 239 -25.05 1.38 -5.55
N LEU A 240 -24.46 0.77 -6.56
CA LEU A 240 -24.65 -0.66 -6.83
C LEU A 240 -24.15 -1.52 -5.66
N ILE A 241 -22.96 -1.21 -5.13
CA ILE A 241 -22.38 -1.92 -3.99
C ILE A 241 -23.24 -1.73 -2.73
N SER A 242 -23.66 -0.50 -2.42
CA SER A 242 -24.40 -0.20 -1.19
C SER A 242 -25.87 -0.64 -1.23
N SER A 243 -26.53 -0.54 -2.39
CA SER A 243 -27.95 -0.93 -2.54
C SER A 243 -28.12 -2.43 -2.77
N GLY A 244 -27.13 -3.08 -3.40
CA GLY A 244 -27.15 -4.52 -3.68
C GLY A 244 -26.43 -5.37 -2.64
N GLY A 245 -25.56 -4.79 -1.79
CA GLY A 245 -24.62 -5.50 -0.93
C GLY A 245 -25.24 -6.62 -0.11
N LYS A 246 -26.29 -6.33 0.68
CA LYS A 246 -26.93 -7.34 1.55
C LYS A 246 -27.62 -8.46 0.77
N SER A 247 -28.24 -8.15 -0.36
CA SER A 247 -28.88 -9.16 -1.23
C SER A 247 -27.84 -9.98 -1.99
N LEU A 248 -26.72 -9.37 -2.37
CA LEU A 248 -25.58 -10.03 -3.01
C LEU A 248 -24.82 -10.93 -2.04
N GLU A 249 -24.63 -10.52 -0.79
CA GLU A 249 -24.02 -11.35 0.27
C GLU A 249 -24.85 -12.61 0.55
N ALA A 250 -26.18 -12.50 0.51
CA ALA A 250 -27.08 -13.64 0.66
C ALA A 250 -27.00 -14.62 -0.52
N PHE A 251 -26.77 -14.14 -1.75
CA PHE A 251 -26.70 -14.96 -2.96
C PHE A 251 -25.28 -15.52 -3.23
N ASP A 252 -24.26 -14.73 -2.90
CA ASP A 252 -22.85 -15.02 -3.11
C ASP A 252 -22.04 -14.67 -1.87
N GLY A 253 -22.16 -15.49 -0.82
CA GLY A 253 -21.42 -15.20 0.40
C GLY A 253 -19.90 -15.49 0.29
N ASN A 254 -19.36 -15.89 -0.88
CA ASN A 254 -17.91 -15.84 -1.13
C ASN A 254 -17.49 -14.47 -1.70
N HIS A 255 -18.47 -13.58 -1.93
CA HIS A 255 -18.31 -12.21 -2.42
C HIS A 255 -17.60 -12.12 -3.78
N ARG A 256 -17.69 -13.12 -4.66
CA ARG A 256 -17.08 -13.07 -5.99
C ARG A 256 -17.65 -11.92 -6.84
N VAL A 257 -18.95 -11.73 -6.82
CA VAL A 257 -19.65 -10.63 -7.51
C VAL A 257 -19.26 -9.29 -6.89
N LEU A 258 -19.21 -9.22 -5.56
CA LEU A 258 -18.80 -8.02 -4.86
C LEU A 258 -17.33 -7.66 -5.13
N GLY A 259 -16.45 -8.66 -5.18
CA GLY A 259 -15.05 -8.50 -5.60
C GLY A 259 -14.92 -7.99 -7.02
N TRP A 260 -15.74 -8.47 -7.95
CA TRP A 260 -15.80 -7.92 -9.30
C TRP A 260 -16.26 -6.45 -9.32
N LEU A 261 -17.29 -6.09 -8.55
CA LEU A 261 -17.77 -4.71 -8.42
C LEU A 261 -16.68 -3.79 -7.85
N TRP A 262 -15.98 -4.23 -6.81
CA TRP A 262 -14.84 -3.52 -6.24
C TRP A 262 -13.72 -3.33 -7.24
N GLU A 263 -13.41 -4.35 -8.04
CA GLU A 263 -12.45 -4.19 -9.13
C GLU A 263 -12.90 -3.13 -10.15
N GLN A 264 -14.19 -3.11 -10.54
CA GLN A 264 -14.69 -2.08 -11.46
C GLN A 264 -14.59 -0.67 -10.87
N LEU A 265 -14.92 -0.52 -9.58
CA LEU A 265 -14.80 0.74 -8.86
C LEU A 265 -13.33 1.19 -8.78
N SER A 266 -12.41 0.31 -8.41
CA SER A 266 -10.97 0.62 -8.39
C SER A 266 -10.43 0.99 -9.77
N ARG A 267 -10.88 0.30 -10.83
CA ARG A 267 -10.52 0.65 -12.23
C ARG A 267 -11.06 2.02 -12.63
N ALA A 268 -12.26 2.39 -12.19
CA ALA A 268 -12.81 3.72 -12.43
C ALA A 268 -11.97 4.82 -11.75
N ARG A 269 -11.59 4.59 -10.49
CA ARG A 269 -10.70 5.49 -9.73
C ARG A 269 -9.31 5.60 -10.35
N LEU A 270 -8.72 4.49 -10.82
CA LEU A 270 -7.48 4.51 -11.59
C LEU A 270 -7.64 5.36 -12.86
N ARG A 271 -8.71 5.17 -13.63
CA ARG A 271 -8.98 5.97 -14.84
C ARG A 271 -9.10 7.46 -14.53
N ARG A 272 -9.70 7.83 -13.39
CA ARG A 272 -9.70 9.21 -12.88
C ARG A 272 -8.29 9.70 -12.57
N GLY A 273 -7.50 8.94 -11.82
CA GLY A 273 -6.10 9.26 -11.52
C GLY A 273 -5.26 9.49 -12.78
N ILE A 274 -5.35 8.60 -13.76
CA ILE A 274 -4.67 8.74 -15.06
C ILE A 274 -5.12 10.02 -15.76
N ALA A 275 -6.42 10.27 -15.83
CA ALA A 275 -6.96 11.46 -16.49
C ALA A 275 -6.54 12.76 -15.82
N LEU A 276 -6.41 12.78 -14.48
CA LEU A 276 -5.96 13.94 -13.74
C LEU A 276 -4.45 14.17 -13.94
N LEU A 277 -3.62 13.16 -13.66
CA LEU A 277 -2.16 13.33 -13.70
C LEU A 277 -1.63 13.56 -15.12
N SER A 278 -2.25 12.95 -16.12
CA SER A 278 -1.83 13.13 -17.52
C SER A 278 -2.04 14.56 -18.04
N ARG A 279 -2.80 15.42 -17.35
CA ARG A 279 -3.01 16.82 -17.76
C ARG A 279 -1.74 17.66 -17.70
N GLY A 280 -0.79 17.31 -16.84
CA GLY A 280 0.50 17.99 -16.75
C GLY A 280 1.53 17.34 -17.66
N GLU A 281 2.41 18.13 -18.29
CA GLU A 281 3.66 17.63 -18.88
C GLU A 281 4.57 17.09 -17.78
N SER A 282 4.56 17.75 -16.62
CA SER A 282 5.17 17.30 -15.37
C SER A 282 4.21 17.44 -14.16
N VAL A 283 4.51 16.70 -13.09
CA VAL A 283 3.71 16.66 -11.85
C VAL A 283 4.55 17.10 -10.65
N VAL A 284 3.99 17.93 -9.77
CA VAL A 284 4.53 18.22 -8.45
C VAL A 284 3.63 17.57 -7.40
N THR A 285 4.20 16.80 -6.46
CA THR A 285 3.37 16.12 -5.46
C THR A 285 4.10 15.81 -4.15
N ASP A 286 3.32 15.83 -3.06
CA ASP A 286 3.67 15.33 -1.72
C ASP A 286 2.86 14.06 -1.36
N ARG A 287 2.16 13.47 -2.34
CA ARG A 287 1.39 12.24 -2.19
C ARG A 287 2.16 11.05 -2.78
N LEU A 288 2.43 10.07 -1.93
CA LEU A 288 3.14 8.83 -2.29
C LEU A 288 2.56 8.19 -3.56
N HIS A 289 1.24 7.94 -3.62
CA HIS A 289 0.66 7.26 -4.78
C HIS A 289 0.54 8.12 -6.03
N ALA A 290 0.60 9.45 -5.90
CA ALA A 290 0.66 10.32 -7.07
C ALA A 290 2.05 10.26 -7.71
N HIS A 291 3.11 10.16 -6.89
CA HIS A 291 4.44 9.83 -7.36
C HIS A 291 4.45 8.45 -8.02
N VAL A 292 3.94 7.40 -7.35
CA VAL A 292 3.88 6.05 -7.93
C VAL A 292 3.13 6.04 -9.26
N LEU A 293 1.93 6.64 -9.34
CA LEU A 293 1.18 6.69 -10.60
C LEU A 293 1.91 7.48 -11.69
N SER A 294 2.64 8.54 -11.33
CA SER A 294 3.48 9.28 -12.28
C SER A 294 4.60 8.40 -12.85
N VAL A 295 5.24 7.57 -12.01
CA VAL A 295 6.23 6.57 -12.48
C VAL A 295 5.58 5.55 -13.41
N LEU A 296 4.42 5.00 -13.04
CA LEU A 296 3.68 4.06 -13.90
C LEU A 296 3.33 4.67 -15.26
N LEU A 297 3.01 5.98 -15.32
CA LEU A 297 2.67 6.70 -16.55
C LEU A 297 3.89 7.27 -17.31
N GLY A 298 5.08 7.27 -16.71
CA GLY A 298 6.27 7.89 -17.29
C GLY A 298 6.15 9.42 -17.35
N ILE A 299 5.51 10.01 -16.35
CA ILE A 299 5.36 11.46 -16.22
C ILE A 299 6.51 11.99 -15.37
N PRO A 300 7.34 12.92 -15.89
CA PRO A 300 8.33 13.63 -15.08
C PRO A 300 7.67 14.23 -13.83
N ASN A 301 8.17 13.90 -12.66
CA ASN A 301 7.58 14.31 -11.40
C ASN A 301 8.62 14.79 -10.39
N SER A 302 8.25 15.86 -9.70
CA SER A 302 9.00 16.47 -8.60
C SER A 302 8.29 16.16 -7.29
N ILE A 303 9.03 15.56 -6.38
CA ILE A 303 8.51 14.93 -5.18
C ILE A 303 9.04 15.69 -3.97
N GLY A 304 8.19 15.92 -2.99
CA GLY A 304 8.58 16.42 -1.68
C GLY A 304 7.93 15.58 -0.60
N ASP A 305 8.49 15.63 0.61
CA ASP A 305 7.85 14.96 1.73
C ASP A 305 6.80 15.83 2.41
N ASN A 306 5.97 15.14 3.17
CA ASN A 306 5.21 15.70 4.27
C ASN A 306 5.87 15.30 5.60
N SER A 307 5.24 15.66 6.72
CA SER A 307 5.74 15.38 8.06
C SER A 307 5.94 13.88 8.40
N THR A 308 5.51 12.94 7.55
CA THR A 308 5.62 11.50 7.83
C THR A 308 6.87 10.83 7.25
N GLY A 309 7.60 11.47 6.33
CA GLY A 309 8.82 10.87 5.74
C GLY A 309 8.55 9.73 4.74
N LYS A 310 7.28 9.38 4.50
CA LYS A 310 6.90 8.17 3.76
C LYS A 310 7.19 8.28 2.28
N VAL A 311 7.14 9.49 1.72
CA VAL A 311 7.37 9.69 0.29
C VAL A 311 8.85 9.55 -0.02
N HIS A 312 9.72 10.15 0.80
CA HIS A 312 11.16 9.95 0.73
C HIS A 312 11.54 8.49 0.91
N ALA A 313 10.99 7.82 1.93
CA ALA A 313 11.32 6.43 2.22
C ALA A 313 10.96 5.47 1.06
N LEU A 314 9.84 5.71 0.36
CA LEU A 314 9.51 4.94 -0.85
C LEU A 314 10.43 5.30 -2.02
N PHE A 315 10.76 6.59 -2.17
CA PHE A 315 11.67 7.06 -3.22
C PHE A 315 13.04 6.40 -3.10
N ASP A 316 13.67 6.51 -1.93
CA ASP A 316 14.99 5.93 -1.64
C ASP A 316 15.01 4.42 -1.82
N ALA A 317 13.96 3.74 -1.35
CA ALA A 317 13.92 2.29 -1.38
C ALA A 317 13.70 1.72 -2.80
N TRP A 318 12.96 2.41 -3.67
CA TRP A 318 12.43 1.78 -4.88
C TRP A 318 12.52 2.59 -6.17
N THR A 319 12.50 3.93 -6.11
CA THR A 319 12.35 4.77 -7.31
C THR A 319 13.43 5.84 -7.45
N GLY A 320 14.48 5.80 -6.63
CA GLY A 320 15.63 6.72 -6.71
C GLY A 320 16.38 6.65 -8.06
N GLU A 321 16.31 5.49 -8.73
CA GLU A 321 16.89 5.29 -10.06
C GLU A 321 15.92 5.63 -11.22
N CYS A 322 14.64 5.94 -10.94
CA CYS A 322 13.68 6.35 -11.95
C CYS A 322 14.12 7.66 -12.62
N ARG A 323 14.20 7.68 -13.93
CA ARG A 323 14.55 8.86 -14.74
C ARG A 323 13.44 9.91 -14.73
N CYS A 324 12.19 9.49 -14.60
CA CYS A 324 11.06 10.42 -14.47
C CYS A 324 10.89 11.00 -13.05
N ALA A 325 11.60 10.53 -12.03
CA ALA A 325 11.39 10.93 -10.64
C ALA A 325 12.51 11.86 -10.15
N ARG A 326 12.15 12.93 -9.43
CA ARG A 326 13.13 13.85 -8.83
C ARG A 326 12.72 14.28 -7.44
N TRP A 327 13.62 14.14 -6.49
CA TRP A 327 13.46 14.71 -5.17
C TRP A 327 13.65 16.24 -5.21
N ARG A 328 12.75 16.98 -4.57
CA ARG A 328 12.77 18.45 -4.43
C ARG A 328 12.56 18.93 -2.99
N GLY A 329 12.26 18.03 -2.06
CA GLY A 329 12.19 18.39 -0.63
C GLY A 329 13.56 18.65 -0.04
N ALA A 330 13.63 19.33 1.10
CA ALA A 330 14.80 19.21 1.97
C ALA A 330 14.96 17.72 2.33
N ALA A 331 16.18 17.18 2.31
CA ALA A 331 16.43 15.86 2.87
C ALA A 331 15.88 15.87 4.32
N PRO A 332 15.11 14.85 4.76
CA PRO A 332 14.69 14.80 6.14
C PRO A 332 15.96 14.88 7.01
N ALA A 333 15.96 15.79 7.98
CA ALA A 333 17.00 15.76 9.01
C ALA A 333 17.00 14.33 9.56
N ALA A 334 18.15 13.66 9.50
CA ALA A 334 18.29 12.32 10.05
C ALA A 334 17.67 12.34 11.44
N VAL A 335 16.65 11.52 11.67
CA VAL A 335 16.08 11.35 13.01
C VAL A 335 17.15 10.64 13.81
N SER A 336 18.10 11.42 14.34
CA SER A 336 18.99 10.96 15.40
C SER A 336 18.11 10.81 16.64
N SER A 337 17.53 9.63 16.82
CA SER A 337 17.20 9.20 18.17
C SER A 337 18.49 9.28 18.99
N PRO A 338 18.49 9.87 20.21
CA PRO A 338 19.68 9.93 21.03
C PRO A 338 20.15 8.50 21.28
N ILE A 339 21.31 8.17 20.70
CA ILE A 339 22.06 6.97 21.01
C ILE A 339 22.50 7.15 22.46
N ASP A 340 21.87 6.44 23.39
CA ASP A 340 22.48 6.18 24.69
C ASP A 340 23.41 4.95 24.52
N PRO A 341 24.74 5.11 24.58
CA PRO A 341 25.69 4.02 24.35
C PRO A 341 25.77 3.01 25.51
N THR A 342 24.91 3.10 26.53
CA THR A 342 25.13 2.36 27.80
C THR A 342 24.30 1.10 28.00
N MET A 343 23.52 0.63 27.03
CA MET A 343 22.88 -0.69 27.14
C MET A 343 23.73 -1.81 26.51
N THR A 344 24.61 -2.38 27.33
CA THR A 344 25.27 -3.66 27.05
C THR A 344 24.25 -4.80 27.02
N PRO A 345 24.40 -5.81 26.12
CA PRO A 345 23.51 -6.97 26.10
C PRO A 345 23.79 -7.84 27.32
N THR A 346 22.79 -8.04 28.18
CA THR A 346 22.89 -9.05 29.23
C THR A 346 22.78 -10.43 28.59
N THR A 347 23.91 -11.11 28.52
CA THR A 347 24.05 -12.51 28.14
C THR A 347 23.21 -13.39 29.07
N VAL A 348 22.12 -13.97 28.56
CA VAL A 348 21.44 -15.08 29.24
C VAL A 348 22.23 -16.34 28.94
N LEU A 349 23.05 -16.76 29.90
CA LEU A 349 23.68 -18.08 29.90
C LEU A 349 22.68 -19.13 30.38
N ASN A 350 22.62 -20.24 29.64
CA ASN A 350 22.02 -21.51 30.00
C ASN A 350 22.70 -22.16 31.22
N SER A 351 21.90 -22.72 32.12
CA SER A 351 22.19 -23.92 32.93
C SER A 351 20.85 -24.41 33.49
N GLN A 352 20.22 -25.50 33.01
CA GLN A 352 20.53 -26.89 33.37
C GLN A 352 21.05 -27.05 34.81
N THR A 353 20.15 -27.22 35.77
CA THR A 353 19.84 -28.49 36.49
C THR A 353 18.64 -28.28 37.40
#